data_AF-A0A830DW79-F1
#
_entry.id   AF-A0A830DW79-F1
#
_cell.length_a   1.000
_cell.length_b   1.000
_cell.length_c   1.000
_cell.angle_alpha   90.00
_cell.angle_beta   90.00
_cell.angle_gamma   90.00
#
_symmetry.space_group_name_H-M   'P 1'
#
loop_
_entity.id
_entity.type
_entity.pdbx_description
1 polymer ?
#
loop_
_entity_poly.entity_id
_entity_poly.type
_entity_poly.pdbx_seq_one_letter_code
_entity_poly.pdbx_strand_id
1 'polypeptide(L)'
;MSEDPFGDLDAAMGSGEAASEPAPEPEPEPEDAEPDDAVESEAESASESASTEPLDPRERPAFEFDETVHKALYVLEAVADEFDDIITYDVERELTRDHGLKGVTKSELHNAALAVATEHPEEIVERVLEQRGVDDEDTE
;
A
#
# COMPACT_ATOMS: atom_id res chain seq x y z
N MET A 1 -49.84 -18.73 -0.22
CA MET A 1 -49.32 -18.35 -1.53
C MET A 1 -48.03 -17.63 -1.23
N SER A 2 -46.89 -18.24 -1.54
CA SER A 2 -45.58 -17.66 -1.29
C SER A 2 -45.19 -16.96 -2.58
N GLU A 3 -45.30 -15.63 -2.61
CA GLU A 3 -44.80 -14.82 -3.72
C GLU A 3 -43.27 -14.88 -3.73
N ASP A 4 -42.73 -15.40 -4.84
CA ASP A 4 -41.30 -15.45 -5.12
C ASP A 4 -40.82 -14.03 -5.48
N PRO A 5 -39.96 -13.42 -4.64
CA PRO A 5 -39.55 -12.02 -4.81
C PRO A 5 -38.61 -11.79 -6.01
N PHE A 6 -38.18 -12.84 -6.72
CA PHE A 6 -37.28 -12.72 -7.89
C PHE A 6 -37.97 -12.99 -9.24
N GLY A 7 -39.28 -13.26 -9.26
CA GLY A 7 -40.00 -13.60 -10.50
C GLY A 7 -40.05 -12.49 -11.56
N ASP A 8 -39.93 -11.21 -11.16
CA ASP A 8 -39.94 -10.07 -12.08
C ASP A 8 -38.58 -9.79 -12.75
N LEU A 9 -37.47 -10.38 -12.27
CA LEU A 9 -36.13 -10.16 -12.84
C LEU A 9 -35.89 -10.99 -14.10
N ASP A 10 -36.50 -12.16 -14.21
CA ASP A 10 -36.38 -13.04 -15.39
C ASP A 10 -37.09 -12.42 -16.61
N ALA A 11 -38.20 -11.72 -16.38
CA ALA A 11 -38.94 -11.00 -17.42
C ALA A 11 -38.17 -9.80 -18.01
N ALA A 12 -37.20 -9.24 -17.28
CA ALA A 12 -36.36 -8.15 -17.76
C ALA A 12 -35.16 -8.63 -18.61
N MET A 13 -34.81 -9.92 -18.57
CA MET A 13 -33.63 -10.47 -19.24
C MET A 13 -33.94 -11.54 -20.31
N GLY A 14 -35.12 -11.53 -20.91
CA GLY A 14 -35.48 -12.54 -21.90
C GLY A 14 -36.34 -12.07 -23.06
N SER A 15 -35.72 -11.48 -24.09
CA SER A 15 -36.12 -11.73 -25.50
C SER A 15 -35.14 -11.13 -26.53
N GLY A 16 -34.31 -11.99 -27.13
CA GLY A 16 -34.20 -12.12 -28.60
C GLY A 16 -33.36 -11.11 -29.40
N GLU A 17 -32.08 -11.45 -29.56
CA GLU A 17 -31.34 -11.61 -30.82
C GLU A 17 -31.62 -10.64 -32.00
N ALA A 18 -30.70 -9.72 -32.24
CA ALA A 18 -30.38 -9.19 -33.57
C ALA A 18 -28.87 -8.94 -33.66
N ALA A 19 -28.25 -9.55 -34.67
CA ALA A 19 -26.85 -9.38 -35.01
C ALA A 19 -26.49 -7.90 -35.25
N SER A 20 -25.44 -7.43 -34.59
CA SER A 20 -24.63 -6.29 -35.02
C SER A 20 -23.19 -6.61 -34.65
N GLU A 21 -22.36 -6.77 -35.67
CA GLU A 21 -20.90 -6.75 -35.56
C GLU A 21 -20.46 -5.51 -34.74
N PRO A 22 -19.57 -5.64 -33.74
CA PRO A 22 -18.93 -4.46 -33.18
C PRO A 22 -17.97 -3.90 -34.25
N ALA A 23 -18.31 -2.72 -34.77
CA ALA A 23 -17.33 -1.86 -35.43
C ALA A 23 -16.17 -1.58 -34.45
N PRO A 24 -14.92 -1.44 -34.93
CA PRO A 24 -13.76 -1.27 -34.05
C PRO A 24 -13.92 -0.02 -33.18
N GLU A 25 -13.66 -0.19 -31.88
CA GLU A 25 -13.51 0.89 -30.91
C GLU A 25 -12.42 1.86 -31.39
N PRO A 26 -12.59 3.19 -31.24
CA PRO A 26 -11.49 4.12 -31.45
C PRO A 26 -10.41 3.84 -30.40
N GLU A 27 -9.19 3.57 -30.87
CA GLU A 27 -7.99 3.52 -30.03
C GLU A 27 -7.90 4.81 -29.20
N PRO A 28 -7.64 4.76 -27.88
CA PRO A 28 -7.24 5.96 -27.16
C PRO A 28 -5.88 6.40 -27.69
N GLU A 29 -5.84 7.57 -28.31
CA GLU A 29 -4.59 8.27 -28.62
C GLU A 29 -3.78 8.44 -27.32
N PRO A 30 -2.45 8.29 -27.34
CA PRO A 30 -1.64 8.60 -26.19
C PRO A 30 -1.70 10.12 -25.98
N GLU A 31 -2.43 10.57 -24.95
CA GLU A 31 -2.27 11.92 -24.44
C GLU A 31 -0.83 12.03 -23.90
N ASP A 32 -0.05 12.78 -24.67
CA ASP A 32 1.28 13.27 -24.37
C ASP A 32 1.24 13.95 -22.98
N ALA A 33 1.63 13.21 -21.95
CA ALA A 33 1.78 13.74 -20.61
C ALA A 33 3.04 14.61 -20.57
N GLU A 34 2.92 15.86 -21.04
CA GLU A 34 3.86 16.91 -20.69
C GLU A 34 3.75 17.17 -19.18
N PRO A 35 4.83 17.03 -18.38
CA PRO A 35 4.82 17.56 -17.04
C PRO A 35 4.88 19.09 -17.12
N ASP A 36 3.75 19.74 -16.86
CA ASP A 36 3.67 21.18 -16.64
C ASP A 36 4.44 21.51 -15.36
N ASP A 37 5.72 21.85 -15.54
CA ASP A 37 6.60 22.45 -14.55
C ASP A 37 6.13 23.90 -14.32
N ALA A 38 5.16 24.06 -13.42
CA ALA A 38 4.70 25.35 -12.93
C ALA A 38 4.82 25.42 -11.40
N VAL A 39 6.06 25.52 -10.94
CA VAL A 39 6.40 25.93 -9.58
C VAL A 39 6.23 27.45 -9.42
N GLU A 40 5.04 27.90 -9.01
CA GLU A 40 4.90 29.19 -8.32
C GLU A 40 4.73 28.92 -6.81
N SER A 41 5.87 28.76 -6.13
CA SER A 41 5.96 28.82 -4.67
C SER A 41 5.99 30.28 -4.22
N GLU A 42 4.82 30.84 -3.95
CA GLU A 42 4.68 31.95 -3.00
C GLU A 42 3.76 31.50 -1.86
N ALA A 43 4.33 30.77 -0.90
CA ALA A 43 3.74 30.59 0.42
C ALA A 43 4.58 31.41 1.41
N GLU A 44 4.06 32.59 1.74
CA GLU A 44 4.64 33.50 2.71
C GLU A 44 4.94 32.77 4.03
N SER A 45 6.18 32.92 4.50
CA SER A 45 6.62 32.49 5.82
C SER A 45 5.87 33.26 6.91
N ALA A 46 4.71 32.76 7.29
CA ALA A 46 4.12 33.04 8.60
C ALA A 46 4.82 32.16 9.63
N SER A 47 6.00 32.58 10.06
CA SER A 47 6.70 32.05 11.24
C SER A 47 5.90 32.44 12.49
N GLU A 48 4.77 31.79 12.72
CA GLU A 48 4.08 31.85 14.01
C GLU A 48 4.91 31.04 15.00
N SER A 49 5.41 31.74 16.01
CA SER A 49 6.27 31.20 17.06
C SER A 49 5.47 30.23 17.93
N ALA A 50 5.39 28.97 17.51
CA ALA A 50 4.88 27.89 18.34
C ALA A 50 5.90 27.59 19.45
N SER A 51 5.57 27.97 20.67
CA SER A 51 6.25 27.58 21.90
C SER A 51 6.41 26.05 21.91
N THR A 52 7.59 25.56 21.56
CA THR A 52 7.89 24.13 21.45
C THR A 52 8.28 23.62 22.83
N GLU A 53 7.30 23.39 23.70
CA GLU A 53 7.50 22.39 24.75
C GLU A 53 7.86 21.07 24.06
N PRO A 54 8.87 20.31 24.57
CA PRO A 54 9.21 19.03 23.97
C PRO A 54 8.01 18.09 24.10
N LEU A 55 7.30 17.89 22.99
CA LEU A 55 6.19 16.95 22.90
C LEU A 55 6.71 15.52 23.10
N ASP A 56 5.95 14.69 23.82
CA ASP A 56 6.31 13.30 24.08
C ASP A 56 6.46 12.55 22.74
N PRO A 57 7.60 11.88 22.48
CA PRO A 57 7.81 11.11 21.25
C PRO A 57 6.81 9.96 21.05
N ARG A 58 6.03 9.59 22.09
CA ARG A 58 4.93 8.61 21.96
C ARG A 58 3.67 9.17 21.32
N GLU A 59 3.56 10.50 21.23
CA GLU A 59 2.34 11.17 20.77
C GLU A 59 2.42 11.66 19.32
N ARG A 60 3.59 11.53 18.67
CA ARG A 60 3.84 12.01 17.31
C ARG A 60 4.74 11.03 16.54
N PRO A 61 4.69 11.04 15.20
CA PRO A 61 5.57 10.20 14.39
C PRO A 61 7.05 10.58 14.58
N ALA A 62 7.92 9.61 14.30
CA ALA A 62 9.37 9.73 14.33
C ALA A 62 9.92 10.70 13.26
N PHE A 63 9.23 10.81 12.13
CA PHE A 63 9.55 11.71 11.02
C PHE A 63 8.27 12.18 10.30
N GLU A 64 8.34 13.30 9.60
CA GLU A 64 7.20 13.85 8.85
C GLU A 64 6.95 13.08 7.55
N PHE A 65 5.70 13.04 7.10
CA PHE A 65 5.33 12.27 5.90
C PHE A 65 6.02 12.79 4.63
N ASP A 66 6.25 14.10 4.52
CA ASP A 66 6.90 14.74 3.37
C ASP A 66 8.36 14.29 3.16
N GLU A 67 8.99 13.65 4.15
CA GLU A 67 10.33 13.06 4.00
C GLU A 67 10.31 11.73 3.24
N THR A 68 9.13 11.15 2.99
CA THR A 68 8.99 9.81 2.42
C THR A 68 8.86 9.82 0.91
N VAL A 69 9.43 8.81 0.26
CA VAL A 69 9.30 8.60 -1.19
C VAL A 69 8.53 7.30 -1.43
N HIS A 70 7.46 7.37 -2.23
CA HIS A 70 6.70 6.19 -2.63
C HIS A 70 7.54 5.32 -3.59
N LYS A 71 7.78 4.06 -3.21
CA LYS A 71 8.50 3.08 -4.03
C LYS A 71 7.60 1.88 -4.32
N ALA A 72 7.45 1.53 -5.59
CA ALA A 72 6.76 0.31 -5.98
C ALA A 72 7.70 -0.90 -5.84
N LEU A 73 7.25 -1.93 -5.12
CA LEU A 73 7.94 -3.22 -4.98
C LEU A 73 7.19 -4.30 -5.75
N TYR A 74 7.93 -5.23 -6.36
CA TYR A 74 7.33 -6.40 -7.00
C TYR A 74 7.12 -7.49 -5.96
N VAL A 75 5.87 -7.66 -5.54
CA VAL A 75 5.47 -8.65 -4.54
C VAL A 75 4.24 -9.42 -5.04
N LEU A 76 4.10 -10.66 -4.58
CA LEU A 76 2.85 -11.40 -4.77
C LEU A 76 1.78 -10.78 -3.87
N GLU A 77 0.53 -10.70 -4.36
CA GLU A 77 -0.61 -10.14 -3.60
C GLU A 77 -0.74 -10.79 -2.23
N ALA A 78 -0.71 -12.12 -2.16
CA ALA A 78 -0.79 -12.85 -0.89
C ALA A 78 0.32 -12.49 0.10
N VAL A 79 1.53 -12.16 -0.39
CA VAL A 79 2.67 -11.75 0.47
C VAL A 79 2.49 -10.31 0.96
N ALA A 80 1.94 -9.43 0.11
CA ALA A 80 1.62 -8.06 0.49
C ALA A 80 0.52 -8.01 1.56
N ASP A 81 -0.54 -8.81 1.39
CA ASP A 81 -1.64 -8.90 2.34
C ASP A 81 -1.17 -9.47 3.68
N GLU A 82 -0.36 -10.53 3.68
CA GLU A 82 0.21 -11.11 4.90
C GLU A 82 1.11 -10.10 5.63
N PHE A 83 1.91 -9.33 4.90
CA PHE A 83 2.72 -8.26 5.48
C PHE A 83 1.86 -7.15 6.12
N ASP A 84 0.84 -6.66 5.42
CA ASP A 84 -0.06 -5.63 5.94
C ASP A 84 -0.81 -6.13 7.20
N ASP A 85 -1.27 -7.39 7.20
CA ASP A 85 -1.94 -8.00 8.36
C ASP A 85 -1.00 -8.10 9.58
N ILE A 86 0.23 -8.60 9.42
CA ILE A 86 1.20 -8.70 10.52
C ILE A 86 1.55 -7.31 11.07
N ILE A 87 1.77 -6.34 10.18
CA ILE A 87 2.11 -4.97 10.58
C ILE A 87 0.97 -4.33 11.38
N THR A 88 -0.28 -4.48 10.96
CA THR A 88 -1.42 -3.86 11.65
C THR A 88 -1.84 -4.63 12.91
N TYR A 89 -1.95 -5.95 12.85
CA TYR A 89 -2.55 -6.71 13.94
C TYR A 89 -1.55 -7.16 15.00
N ASP A 90 -0.28 -7.34 14.65
CA ASP A 90 0.75 -7.74 15.61
C ASP A 90 1.60 -6.52 16.01
N VAL A 91 2.28 -5.90 15.04
CA VAL A 91 3.29 -4.87 15.33
C VAL A 91 2.65 -3.57 15.85
N GLU A 92 1.72 -2.96 15.12
CA GLU A 92 1.07 -1.71 15.53
C GLU A 92 0.30 -1.91 16.84
N ARG A 93 -0.40 -3.04 16.97
CA ARG A 93 -1.10 -3.40 18.19
C ARG A 93 -0.17 -3.48 19.40
N GLU A 94 1.00 -4.10 19.28
CA GLU A 94 2.02 -4.17 20.34
C GLU A 94 2.54 -2.76 20.68
N LEU A 95 2.91 -1.97 19.67
CA LEU A 95 3.37 -0.59 19.87
C LEU A 95 2.33 0.27 20.61
N THR A 96 1.05 0.16 20.26
CA THR A 96 0.00 0.93 20.92
C THR A 96 -0.34 0.40 22.31
N ARG A 97 -0.46 -0.93 22.49
CA ARG A 97 -0.92 -1.50 23.76
C ARG A 97 0.17 -1.60 24.81
N ASP A 98 1.36 -2.02 24.41
CA ASP A 98 2.43 -2.36 25.35
C ASP A 98 3.41 -1.19 25.49
N HIS A 99 3.60 -0.39 24.42
CA HIS A 99 4.49 0.77 24.44
C HIS A 99 3.77 2.13 24.52
N GLY A 100 2.44 2.14 24.37
CA GLY A 100 1.62 3.34 24.46
C GLY A 100 1.84 4.33 23.31
N LEU A 101 2.45 3.90 22.20
CA LEU A 101 2.65 4.75 21.03
C LEU A 101 1.32 4.98 20.32
N LYS A 102 1.03 6.25 20.04
CA LYS A 102 -0.16 6.68 19.29
C LYS A 102 0.28 7.34 18.01
N GLY A 103 -0.57 7.25 16.98
CA GLY A 103 -0.33 7.92 15.71
C GLY A 103 0.87 7.36 14.95
N VAL A 104 1.19 6.09 15.15
CA VAL A 104 2.21 5.39 14.35
C VAL A 104 1.74 5.36 12.90
N THR A 105 2.55 5.91 12.00
CA THR A 105 2.18 6.02 10.58
C THR A 105 2.56 4.75 9.81
N LYS A 106 1.84 4.48 8.71
CA LYS A 106 2.19 3.38 7.79
C LYS A 106 3.65 3.52 7.32
N SER A 107 4.08 4.74 7.00
CA SER A 107 5.45 5.02 6.59
C SER A 107 6.50 4.65 7.63
N GLU A 108 6.28 4.93 8.92
CA GLU A 108 7.21 4.51 9.99
C GLU A 108 7.34 2.99 10.09
N LEU A 109 6.21 2.29 10.03
CA LEU A 109 6.19 0.83 10.07
C LEU A 109 6.91 0.22 8.87
N HIS A 110 6.70 0.78 7.67
CA HIS A 110 7.36 0.31 6.45
C HIS A 110 8.87 0.58 6.49
N ASN A 111 9.26 1.76 6.98
CA ASN A 111 10.67 2.13 7.08
C ASN A 111 11.39 1.25 8.11
N ALA A 112 10.75 0.96 9.25
CA ALA A 112 11.26 0.02 10.24
C ALA A 112 11.40 -1.40 9.68
N ALA A 113 10.39 -1.91 8.96
CA ALA A 113 10.46 -3.22 8.33
C ALA A 113 11.61 -3.32 7.31
N LEU A 114 11.80 -2.30 6.47
CA LEU A 114 12.90 -2.24 5.52
C LEU A 114 14.27 -2.14 6.21
N ALA A 115 14.36 -1.42 7.34
CA ALA A 115 15.58 -1.36 8.14
C ALA A 115 15.95 -2.73 8.70
N VAL A 116 14.99 -3.46 9.29
CA VAL A 116 15.20 -4.84 9.77
C VAL A 116 15.67 -5.75 8.63
N ALA A 117 15.02 -5.71 7.47
CA ALA A 117 15.43 -6.51 6.31
C ALA A 117 16.86 -6.16 5.82
N THR A 118 17.29 -4.91 5.98
CA THR A 118 18.65 -4.46 5.64
C THR A 118 19.68 -4.92 6.67
N GLU A 119 19.29 -5.05 7.93
CA GLU A 119 20.12 -5.57 9.02
C GLU A 119 20.28 -7.09 8.97
N HIS A 120 19.35 -7.80 8.33
CA HIS A 120 19.32 -9.25 8.19
C HIS A 120 19.33 -9.73 6.72
N PRO A 121 20.36 -9.38 5.91
CA PRO A 121 20.42 -9.76 4.50
C PRO A 121 20.53 -11.29 4.30
N GLU A 122 21.08 -12.02 5.26
CA GLU A 122 21.19 -13.48 5.25
C GLU A 122 19.82 -14.17 5.19
N GLU A 123 18.83 -13.67 5.92
CA GLU A 123 17.48 -14.23 5.92
C GLU A 123 16.81 -14.06 4.54
N ILE A 124 17.12 -12.97 3.82
CA ILE A 124 16.65 -12.77 2.45
C ILE A 124 17.27 -13.82 1.51
N VAL A 125 18.57 -14.09 1.65
CA VAL A 125 19.26 -15.11 0.84
C VAL A 125 18.66 -16.48 1.09
N GLU A 126 18.53 -16.89 2.35
CA GLU A 126 17.91 -18.15 2.75
C GLU A 126 16.50 -18.29 2.15
N ARG A 127 15.67 -17.26 2.30
CA ARG A 127 14.30 -17.25 1.76
C ARG A 127 14.25 -17.43 0.24
N VAL A 128 15.19 -16.84 -0.50
CA VAL A 128 15.28 -17.00 -1.96
C VAL A 128 15.75 -18.40 -2.34
N LEU A 129 16.70 -18.96 -1.60
CA LEU A 129 17.18 -20.34 -1.82
C LEU A 129 16.05 -21.35 -1.56
N GLU A 130 15.32 -21.20 -0.46
CA GLU A 130 14.13 -22.00 -0.14
C GLU A 130 13.07 -21.92 -1.25
N GLN A 131 12.76 -20.72 -1.73
CA GLN A 131 11.78 -20.52 -2.83
C GLN A 131 12.23 -21.21 -4.12
N ARG A 132 13.54 -21.34 -4.35
CA ARG A 132 14.11 -22.05 -5.49
C ARG A 132 14.31 -23.54 -5.24
N GLY A 133 14.10 -24.01 -4.01
CA GLY A 133 14.36 -25.39 -3.60
C GLY A 133 15.84 -25.76 -3.69
N VAL A 134 16.73 -24.82 -3.36
CA VAL A 134 18.17 -25.06 -3.28
C VAL A 134 18.52 -25.24 -1.81
N ASP A 135 18.99 -26.43 -1.44
CA ASP A 135 19.51 -26.69 -0.09
C ASP A 135 20.94 -26.13 0.02
N ASP A 136 21.26 -25.40 1.10
CA ASP A 136 22.61 -24.84 1.37
C ASP A 136 23.69 -25.93 1.61
N GLU A 137 23.28 -27.20 1.64
CA GLU A 137 24.12 -28.38 1.93
C GLU A 137 25.10 -28.76 0.79
N ASP A 138 25.05 -28.09 -0.37
CA ASP A 138 25.94 -28.37 -1.52
C ASP A 138 27.34 -27.70 -1.41
N THR A 139 27.69 -27.10 -0.26
CA THR A 139 29.02 -26.51 -0.01
C THR A 139 29.76 -27.21 1.14
N GLU A 140 30.22 -28.45 0.90
CA GLU A 140 31.33 -29.09 1.65
C GLU A 140 32.48 -29.51 0.73
#